data_AF-A0AAU5THF7-F1
#
_entry.id   AF-A0AAU5THF7-F1
#
_cell.length_a   1.000
_cell.length_b   1.000
_cell.length_c   1.000
_cell.angle_alpha   90.00
_cell.angle_beta   90.00
_cell.angle_gamma   90.00
#
_symmetry.space_group_name_H-M   'P 1'
#
loop_
_entity.id
_entity.type
_entity.pdbx_description
1 polymer ?
#
loop_
_entity_poly.entity_id
_entity_poly.type
_entity_poly.pdbx_seq_one_letter_code
_entity_poly.pdbx_strand_id
1 'polypeptide(L)'
;MLNPLLRRAAVAVLAAVCVSCTTVPKDDKPAGAPGAAVAGAGTAAPPSASSEASAGPASSAGPAPSEGPGTPGPEKVRDAFAGLQATLGEACTPGNCAYFLGRVHDELHRMDRAMKADPKGPGHFPEPVALIEKLDATLGGDRSFDNLKKHQTELIATRDEINTWMQGHPDDYR
;
A
#
# COMPACT_ATOMS: atom_id res chain seq x y z
N MET A 1 20.92 8.49 50.39
CA MET A 1 21.57 9.65 49.77
C MET A 1 20.49 10.46 49.05
N LEU A 2 20.39 11.74 49.38
CA LEU A 2 19.37 12.71 48.94
C LEU A 2 19.66 13.24 47.51
N ASN A 3 18.58 13.42 46.73
CA ASN A 3 18.25 14.40 45.65
C ASN A 3 19.26 15.54 45.35
N PRO A 4 19.29 16.17 44.14
CA PRO A 4 18.09 16.84 43.57
C PRO A 4 18.05 17.27 42.05
N LEU A 5 16.88 17.80 41.63
CA LEU A 5 16.62 18.85 40.61
C LEU A 5 16.80 18.50 39.11
N LEU A 6 15.74 18.40 38.29
CA LEU A 6 14.82 19.46 37.80
C LEU A 6 15.53 20.58 36.99
N ARG A 7 15.37 20.57 35.66
CA ARG A 7 15.45 21.74 34.74
C ARG A 7 14.86 21.30 33.38
N ARG A 8 13.61 21.64 33.09
CA ARG A 8 13.09 22.89 32.48
C ARG A 8 12.81 22.68 30.98
N ALA A 9 11.54 22.86 30.66
CA ALA A 9 10.94 22.83 29.33
C ALA A 9 11.49 23.91 28.38
N ALA A 10 11.45 23.62 27.08
CA ALA A 10 11.31 24.63 26.05
C ALA A 10 10.37 24.09 24.97
N VAL A 11 9.15 24.61 24.98
CA VAL A 11 8.15 24.50 23.92
C VAL A 11 8.59 25.45 22.79
N ALA A 12 8.81 24.93 21.59
CA ALA A 12 8.97 25.74 20.39
C ALA A 12 7.72 25.57 19.52
N VAL A 13 6.77 26.50 19.67
CA VAL A 13 5.70 26.74 18.71
C VAL A 13 6.33 27.46 17.52
N LEU A 14 6.35 26.86 16.33
CA LEU A 14 6.60 27.58 15.09
C LEU A 14 5.38 27.50 14.17
N ALA A 15 5.09 28.65 13.59
CA ALA A 15 3.81 29.09 13.08
C ALA A 15 3.38 28.42 11.77
N ALA A 16 2.07 28.31 11.63
CA ALA A 16 1.36 28.01 10.40
C ALA A 16 1.59 29.09 9.33
N VAL A 17 1.83 28.67 8.09
CA VAL A 17 1.68 29.52 6.90
C VAL A 17 0.66 28.85 5.99
N CYS A 18 -0.52 29.45 5.91
CA CYS A 18 -1.55 29.13 4.94
C CYS A 18 -1.13 29.68 3.57
N VAL A 19 -0.91 28.81 2.58
CA VAL A 19 -0.93 29.21 1.17
C VAL A 19 -2.07 28.46 0.49
N SER A 20 -3.16 29.19 0.28
CA SER A 20 -4.30 28.79 -0.55
C SER A 20 -4.08 29.34 -1.95
N CYS A 21 -3.96 28.46 -2.95
CA CYS A 21 -4.14 28.83 -4.35
C CYS A 21 -5.18 27.88 -4.97
N THR A 22 -6.43 28.35 -4.99
CA THR A 22 -7.53 27.74 -5.73
C THR A 22 -7.43 28.11 -7.20
N THR A 23 -7.34 27.13 -8.10
CA THR A 23 -7.75 27.31 -9.50
C THR A 23 -8.57 26.11 -9.95
N VAL A 24 -9.87 26.33 -10.12
CA VAL A 24 -10.79 25.47 -10.88
C VAL A 24 -11.04 26.18 -12.20
N PRO A 25 -10.72 25.53 -13.32
CA PRO A 25 -11.53 25.66 -14.52
C PRO A 25 -12.47 24.47 -14.70
N LYS A 26 -13.64 24.85 -15.19
CA LYS A 26 -14.89 24.13 -15.43
C LYS A 26 -14.78 23.10 -16.57
N ASP A 27 -15.65 22.09 -16.47
CA ASP A 27 -16.04 21.08 -17.45
C ASP A 27 -15.99 21.52 -18.92
N ASP A 28 -15.63 20.58 -19.80
CA ASP A 28 -16.51 20.19 -20.91
C ASP A 28 -16.22 18.74 -21.35
N LYS A 29 -17.16 17.86 -21.02
CA LYS A 29 -17.30 16.52 -21.60
C LYS A 29 -18.18 16.62 -22.83
N PRO A 30 -17.77 16.04 -23.97
CA PRO A 30 -18.74 15.43 -24.88
C PRO A 30 -18.69 13.91 -24.76
N ALA A 31 -19.86 13.33 -24.52
CA ALA A 31 -20.11 11.93 -24.74
C ALA A 31 -20.03 11.62 -26.24
N GLY A 32 -19.16 10.68 -26.62
CA GLY A 32 -19.17 10.01 -27.91
C GLY A 32 -19.51 8.54 -27.70
N ALA A 33 -20.68 8.11 -28.17
CA ALA A 33 -21.14 6.72 -28.16
C ALA A 33 -20.32 5.84 -29.13
N PRO A 34 -20.40 4.49 -29.02
CA PRO A 34 -19.41 3.57 -29.58
C PRO A 34 -19.62 3.30 -31.07
N GLY A 35 -18.52 3.38 -31.84
CA GLY A 35 -18.44 2.94 -33.24
C GLY A 35 -17.97 1.49 -33.34
N ALA A 36 -18.60 0.78 -34.28
CA ALA A 36 -18.58 -0.66 -34.48
C ALA A 36 -17.22 -1.31 -34.80
N ALA A 37 -17.19 -2.62 -34.55
CA ALA A 37 -16.13 -3.57 -34.82
C ALA A 37 -15.71 -3.68 -36.30
N VAL A 38 -14.43 -3.97 -36.54
CA VAL A 38 -13.99 -4.88 -37.62
C VAL A 38 -12.69 -5.58 -37.22
N ALA A 39 -12.69 -6.91 -37.38
CA ALA A 39 -11.54 -7.78 -37.30
C ALA A 39 -10.65 -7.63 -38.55
N GLY A 40 -9.35 -7.86 -38.40
CA GLY A 40 -8.41 -7.92 -39.52
C GLY A 40 -7.10 -8.59 -39.12
N ALA A 41 -7.07 -9.91 -39.26
CA ALA A 41 -5.83 -10.69 -39.29
C ALA A 41 -5.10 -10.45 -40.62
N GLY A 42 -3.78 -10.33 -40.60
CA GLY A 42 -2.96 -10.15 -41.80
C GLY A 42 -1.48 -10.32 -41.52
N THR A 43 -1.01 -11.56 -41.68
CA THR A 43 0.40 -12.00 -41.65
C THR A 43 1.17 -11.54 -42.89
N ALA A 44 2.45 -11.22 -42.71
CA ALA A 44 3.62 -11.51 -43.58
C ALA A 44 4.55 -10.32 -43.88
N ALA A 45 5.83 -10.53 -43.56
CA ALA A 45 7.02 -9.71 -43.86
C ALA A 45 7.75 -10.27 -45.12
N PRO A 46 9.03 -9.93 -45.44
CA PRO A 46 9.83 -8.68 -45.52
C PRO A 46 10.42 -8.51 -46.98
N PRO A 47 11.47 -7.69 -47.31
CA PRO A 47 12.88 -7.94 -46.92
C PRO A 47 13.84 -6.72 -46.77
N SER A 48 14.98 -6.98 -46.09
CA SER A 48 16.39 -6.56 -46.31
C SER A 48 16.78 -5.07 -46.47
N ALA A 49 17.95 -4.57 -46.09
CA ALA A 49 19.08 -4.96 -45.23
C ALA A 49 20.10 -3.80 -45.37
N SER A 50 20.82 -3.44 -44.31
CA SER A 50 22.27 -3.13 -44.40
C SER A 50 22.86 -2.94 -43.01
N SER A 51 23.96 -3.66 -42.82
CA SER A 51 24.78 -3.79 -41.64
C SER A 51 25.57 -2.54 -41.32
N GLU A 52 25.82 -2.29 -40.03
CA GLU A 52 27.15 -1.87 -39.61
C GLU A 52 27.44 -2.38 -38.20
N ALA A 53 28.60 -3.03 -38.08
CA ALA A 53 29.08 -3.67 -36.89
C ALA A 53 29.78 -2.65 -35.98
N SER A 54 29.55 -2.75 -34.67
CA SER A 54 30.52 -2.30 -33.68
C SER A 54 30.52 -3.29 -32.53
N ALA A 55 31.62 -4.04 -32.44
CA ALA A 55 31.91 -4.97 -31.38
C ALA A 55 32.20 -4.17 -30.09
N GLY A 56 31.21 -4.09 -29.20
CA GLY A 56 31.42 -3.72 -27.80
C GLY A 56 31.84 -4.94 -26.98
N PRO A 57 32.58 -4.75 -25.87
CA PRO A 57 33.08 -5.87 -25.08
C PRO A 57 31.93 -6.67 -24.48
N ALA A 58 31.99 -8.00 -24.66
CA ALA A 58 31.07 -8.96 -24.08
C ALA A 58 31.15 -8.92 -22.55
N SER A 59 30.17 -8.27 -21.92
CA SER A 59 29.76 -8.65 -20.56
C SER A 59 28.87 -9.87 -20.70
N SER A 60 29.37 -11.02 -20.28
CA SER A 60 28.57 -12.23 -20.06
C SER A 60 27.55 -11.96 -18.95
N ALA A 61 26.45 -11.31 -19.28
CA ALA A 61 25.23 -11.44 -18.51
C ALA A 61 24.67 -12.83 -18.82
N GLY A 62 24.95 -13.79 -17.94
CA GLY A 62 24.28 -15.08 -17.97
C GLY A 62 22.77 -14.87 -17.96
N PRO A 63 21.97 -15.77 -18.57
CA PRO A 63 20.53 -15.66 -18.52
C PRO A 63 20.10 -15.60 -17.06
N ALA A 64 19.40 -14.54 -16.69
CA ALA A 64 18.68 -14.48 -15.43
C ALA A 64 17.81 -15.74 -15.34
N PRO A 65 17.74 -16.44 -14.19
CA PRO A 65 16.86 -17.58 -14.05
C PRO A 65 15.45 -17.12 -14.41
N SER A 66 14.86 -17.77 -15.42
CA SER A 66 13.42 -17.68 -15.61
C SER A 66 12.80 -18.33 -14.38
N GLU A 67 12.27 -17.52 -13.48
CA GLU A 67 11.39 -17.99 -12.43
C GLU A 67 10.26 -18.73 -13.15
N GLY A 68 10.15 -20.04 -12.91
CA GLY A 68 8.95 -20.78 -13.27
C GLY A 68 7.73 -20.17 -12.57
N PRO A 69 6.53 -20.76 -12.70
CA PRO A 69 5.42 -20.39 -11.84
C PRO A 69 5.78 -20.81 -10.39
N GLY A 70 6.55 -19.97 -9.71
CA GLY A 70 7.01 -20.15 -8.36
C GLY A 70 5.84 -20.02 -7.42
N THR A 71 5.89 -20.79 -6.33
CA THR A 71 5.04 -20.59 -5.16
C THR A 71 4.96 -19.10 -4.87
N PRO A 72 3.76 -18.51 -4.70
CA PRO A 72 3.64 -17.07 -4.48
C PRO A 72 4.54 -16.66 -3.31
N GLY A 73 5.54 -15.85 -3.62
CA GLY A 73 6.52 -15.35 -2.67
C GLY A 73 6.01 -14.13 -1.90
N PRO A 74 6.93 -13.30 -1.34
CA PRO A 74 6.59 -12.11 -0.57
C PRO A 74 5.71 -11.08 -1.31
N GLU A 75 5.56 -11.21 -2.63
CA GLU A 75 4.76 -10.42 -3.56
C GLU A 75 3.38 -10.08 -3.00
N LYS A 76 2.67 -11.08 -2.44
CA LYS A 76 1.32 -10.86 -1.91
C LYS A 76 1.32 -9.99 -0.67
N VAL A 77 2.32 -10.14 0.19
CA VAL A 77 2.49 -9.31 1.39
C VAL A 77 2.87 -7.90 0.97
N ARG A 78 3.76 -7.75 -0.02
CA ARG A 78 4.14 -6.46 -0.62
C ARG A 78 2.93 -5.72 -1.19
N ASP A 79 2.11 -6.40 -1.97
CA ASP A 79 0.93 -5.80 -2.60
C ASP A 79 -0.13 -5.42 -1.56
N ALA A 80 -0.36 -6.27 -0.55
CA ALA A 80 -1.24 -5.96 0.56
C ALA A 80 -0.73 -4.77 1.38
N PHE A 81 0.57 -4.70 1.61
CA PHE A 81 1.17 -3.60 2.33
C PHE A 81 1.04 -2.28 1.56
N ALA A 82 1.22 -2.29 0.23
CA ALA A 82 0.97 -1.12 -0.60
C ALA A 82 -0.48 -0.62 -0.49
N GLY A 83 -1.46 -1.54 -0.43
CA GLY A 83 -2.86 -1.22 -0.18
C GLY A 83 -3.07 -0.52 1.17
N LEU A 84 -2.47 -1.04 2.24
CA LEU A 84 -2.51 -0.41 3.57
C LEU A 84 -1.87 0.98 3.56
N GLN A 85 -0.70 1.13 2.91
CA GLN A 85 0.00 2.40 2.80
C GLN A 85 -0.80 3.48 2.08
N ALA A 86 -1.64 3.10 1.10
CA ALA A 86 -2.52 4.02 0.41
C ALA A 86 -3.49 4.75 1.36
N THR A 87 -3.73 4.21 2.56
CA THR A 87 -4.64 4.82 3.55
C THR A 87 -3.95 5.78 4.53
N LEU A 88 -2.60 5.82 4.60
CA LEU A 88 -1.86 6.58 5.63
C LEU A 88 -2.05 8.10 5.54
N GLY A 89 -2.22 8.63 4.32
CA GLY A 89 -2.49 10.05 4.07
C GLY A 89 -3.98 10.43 4.14
N GLU A 90 -4.86 9.46 4.35
CA GLU A 90 -6.30 9.66 4.44
C GLU A 90 -6.75 9.81 5.90
N ALA A 91 -7.89 10.46 6.10
CA ALA A 91 -8.50 10.64 7.40
C ALA A 91 -10.02 10.57 7.32
N CYS A 92 -10.63 10.22 8.45
CA CYS A 92 -12.08 10.33 8.62
C CYS A 92 -12.48 11.83 8.63
N THR A 93 -13.20 12.26 7.61
CA THR A 93 -13.78 13.60 7.48
C THR A 93 -15.31 13.52 7.36
N PRO A 94 -16.05 14.62 7.62
CA PRO A 94 -17.47 14.67 7.29
C PRO A 94 -17.70 14.28 5.83
N GLY A 95 -18.59 13.31 5.59
CA GLY A 95 -18.93 12.82 4.24
C GLY A 95 -18.07 11.66 3.71
N ASN A 96 -16.86 11.42 4.24
CA ASN A 96 -16.00 10.31 3.80
C ASN A 96 -15.73 9.25 4.90
N CYS A 97 -16.08 9.55 6.15
CA CYS A 97 -15.65 8.74 7.29
C CYS A 97 -16.03 7.25 7.19
N ALA A 98 -17.25 6.93 6.72
CA ALA A 98 -17.68 5.54 6.58
C ALA A 98 -16.85 4.77 5.55
N TYR A 99 -16.56 5.41 4.41
CA TYR A 99 -15.69 4.84 3.39
C TYR A 99 -14.27 4.63 3.91
N PHE A 100 -13.68 5.67 4.52
CA PHE A 100 -12.31 5.60 5.04
C PHE A 100 -12.14 4.49 6.09
N LEU A 101 -13.01 4.41 7.09
CA LEU A 101 -12.90 3.40 8.15
C LEU A 101 -13.12 1.98 7.61
N GLY A 102 -14.09 1.81 6.70
CA GLY A 102 -14.28 0.53 6.01
C GLY A 102 -13.04 0.13 5.21
N ARG A 103 -12.42 1.08 4.50
CA ARG A 103 -11.20 0.82 3.73
C ARG A 103 -10.02 0.44 4.62
N VAL A 104 -9.78 1.15 5.73
CA VAL A 104 -8.71 0.79 6.68
C VAL A 104 -8.90 -0.62 7.21
N HIS A 105 -10.13 -0.96 7.64
CA HIS A 105 -10.47 -2.31 8.08
C HIS A 105 -10.15 -3.37 7.01
N ASP A 106 -10.56 -3.11 5.76
CA ASP A 106 -10.40 -4.06 4.66
C ASP A 106 -8.94 -4.27 4.24
N GLU A 107 -8.13 -3.21 4.24
CA GLU A 107 -6.70 -3.31 3.95
C GLU A 107 -5.94 -4.01 5.08
N LEU A 108 -6.29 -3.76 6.35
CA LEU A 108 -5.76 -4.51 7.48
C LEU A 108 -6.03 -6.02 7.30
N HIS A 109 -7.26 -6.39 6.97
CA HIS A 109 -7.59 -7.81 6.76
C HIS A 109 -6.99 -8.41 5.49
N ARG A 110 -6.75 -7.60 4.45
CA ARG A 110 -5.97 -8.03 3.28
C ARG A 110 -4.53 -8.34 3.69
N MET A 111 -3.95 -7.51 4.55
CA MET A 111 -2.62 -7.73 5.11
C MET A 111 -2.56 -9.02 5.92
N ASP A 112 -3.51 -9.23 6.85
CA ASP A 112 -3.58 -10.47 7.66
C ASP A 112 -3.59 -11.73 6.80
N ARG A 113 -4.49 -11.75 5.79
CA ARG A 113 -4.59 -12.89 4.86
C ARG A 113 -3.31 -13.11 4.07
N ALA A 114 -2.65 -12.04 3.62
CA ALA A 114 -1.41 -12.16 2.88
C ALA A 114 -0.28 -12.74 3.75
N MET A 115 -0.11 -12.20 4.96
CA MET A 115 0.91 -12.64 5.93
C MET A 115 0.69 -14.10 6.37
N LYS A 116 -0.55 -14.49 6.65
CA LYS A 116 -0.89 -15.88 7.01
C LYS A 116 -0.70 -16.87 5.86
N ALA A 117 -0.84 -16.41 4.61
CA ALA A 117 -0.68 -17.23 3.41
C ALA A 117 0.75 -17.25 2.86
N ASP A 118 1.67 -16.48 3.44
CA ASP A 118 3.07 -16.48 3.07
C ASP A 118 3.70 -17.88 3.31
N PRO A 119 4.57 -18.38 2.41
CA PRO A 119 5.21 -19.69 2.59
C PRO A 119 6.01 -19.85 3.89
N LYS A 120 6.51 -18.77 4.49
CA LYS A 120 7.19 -18.76 5.80
C LYS A 120 6.20 -18.83 6.98
N GLY A 121 4.92 -18.63 6.71
CA GLY A 121 3.81 -18.73 7.65
C GLY A 121 3.64 -17.51 8.56
N PRO A 122 2.57 -17.48 9.38
CA PRO A 122 2.24 -16.34 10.23
C PRO A 122 3.29 -16.04 11.31
N GLY A 123 4.11 -17.03 11.69
CA GLY A 123 5.23 -16.83 12.61
C GLY A 123 6.32 -15.90 12.08
N HIS A 124 6.34 -15.64 10.76
CA HIS A 124 7.21 -14.64 10.16
C HIS A 124 6.73 -13.20 10.38
N PHE A 125 5.42 -13.00 10.62
CA PHE A 125 4.80 -11.70 10.84
C PHE A 125 4.10 -11.63 12.21
N PRO A 126 4.82 -11.89 13.32
CA PRO A 126 4.19 -12.15 14.61
C PRO A 126 3.46 -10.92 15.15
N GLU A 127 4.04 -9.73 15.05
CA GLU A 127 3.43 -8.51 15.57
C GLU A 127 2.25 -8.03 14.72
N PRO A 128 2.37 -7.91 13.37
CA PRO A 128 1.23 -7.48 12.56
C PRO A 128 0.00 -8.38 12.68
N VAL A 129 0.19 -9.71 12.69
CA VAL A 129 -0.92 -10.66 12.86
C VAL A 129 -1.58 -10.50 14.23
N ALA A 130 -0.80 -10.41 15.30
CA ALA A 130 -1.33 -10.24 16.66
C ALA A 130 -2.10 -8.93 16.83
N LEU A 131 -1.65 -7.84 16.20
CA LEU A 131 -2.34 -6.55 16.23
C LEU A 131 -3.72 -6.62 15.56
N ILE A 132 -3.85 -7.35 14.45
CA ILE A 132 -5.12 -7.53 13.74
C ILE A 132 -6.05 -8.44 14.54
N GLU A 133 -5.54 -9.52 15.15
CA GLU A 133 -6.35 -10.38 16.02
C GLU A 133 -6.90 -9.64 17.24
N LYS A 134 -6.10 -8.75 17.83
CA LYS A 134 -6.55 -7.86 18.93
C LYS A 134 -7.63 -6.88 18.45
N LEU A 135 -7.47 -6.33 17.25
CA LEU A 135 -8.48 -5.47 16.65
C LEU A 135 -9.79 -6.24 16.43
N ASP A 136 -9.73 -7.45 15.89
CA ASP A 136 -10.91 -8.29 15.63
C ASP A 136 -11.66 -8.64 16.92
N ALA A 137 -10.92 -8.97 17.98
CA ALA A 137 -11.50 -9.19 19.31
C ALA A 137 -12.19 -7.93 19.85
N THR A 138 -11.63 -6.75 19.56
CA THR A 138 -12.20 -5.45 19.95
C THR A 138 -13.48 -5.15 19.17
N LEU A 139 -13.48 -5.42 17.86
CA LEU A 139 -14.62 -5.16 16.98
C LEU A 139 -15.74 -6.19 17.14
N GLY A 140 -15.45 -7.39 17.63
CA GLY A 140 -16.42 -8.45 17.82
C GLY A 140 -17.04 -8.97 16.50
N GLY A 141 -16.33 -8.79 15.38
CA GLY A 141 -16.81 -9.12 14.04
C GLY A 141 -17.86 -8.15 13.46
N ASP A 142 -18.25 -7.10 14.20
CA ASP A 142 -19.18 -6.09 13.70
C ASP A 142 -18.46 -5.05 12.82
N ARG A 143 -18.79 -5.09 11.53
CA ARG A 143 -18.22 -4.20 10.50
C ARG A 143 -19.14 -3.02 10.16
N SER A 144 -20.19 -2.79 10.94
CA SER A 144 -21.05 -1.63 10.78
C SER A 144 -20.28 -0.33 10.96
N PHE A 145 -20.70 0.72 10.26
CA PHE A 145 -20.06 2.03 10.38
C PHE A 145 -20.05 2.51 11.84
N ASP A 146 -21.14 2.33 12.58
CA ASP A 146 -21.24 2.77 13.97
C ASP A 146 -20.19 2.10 14.86
N ASN A 147 -19.95 0.79 14.67
CA ASN A 147 -18.92 0.08 15.42
C ASN A 147 -17.49 0.48 14.99
N LEU A 148 -17.23 0.55 13.69
CA LEU A 148 -15.92 1.01 13.18
C LEU A 148 -15.63 2.46 13.62
N LYS A 149 -16.66 3.32 13.67
CA LYS A 149 -16.54 4.71 14.12
C LYS A 149 -16.26 4.80 15.61
N LYS A 150 -16.94 3.98 16.41
CA LYS A 150 -16.68 3.85 17.86
C LYS A 150 -15.24 3.43 18.15
N HIS A 151 -14.66 2.57 17.31
CA HIS A 151 -13.30 2.02 17.44
C HIS A 151 -12.31 2.62 16.43
N GLN A 152 -12.55 3.86 15.98
CA GLN A 152 -11.72 4.52 14.97
C GLN A 152 -10.25 4.64 15.42
N THR A 153 -10.01 4.97 16.68
CA THR A 153 -8.66 5.16 17.22
C THR A 153 -7.88 3.85 17.13
N GLU A 154 -8.48 2.74 17.53
CA GLU A 154 -7.88 1.41 17.46
C GLU A 154 -7.58 1.00 16.01
N LEU A 155 -8.51 1.20 15.08
CA LEU A 155 -8.29 0.93 13.64
C LEU A 155 -7.08 1.67 13.08
N ILE A 156 -7.00 2.98 13.36
CA ILE A 156 -5.92 3.84 12.86
C ILE A 156 -4.60 3.48 13.52
N ALA A 157 -4.59 3.24 14.84
CA ALA A 157 -3.40 2.83 15.56
C ALA A 157 -2.84 1.50 15.03
N THR A 158 -3.71 0.50 14.82
CA THR A 158 -3.31 -0.80 14.23
C THR A 158 -2.69 -0.62 12.84
N ARG A 159 -3.29 0.21 11.96
CA ARG A 159 -2.71 0.54 10.66
C ARG A 159 -1.31 1.14 10.79
N ASP A 160 -1.14 2.12 11.67
CA ASP A 160 0.11 2.87 11.81
C ASP A 160 1.22 2.03 12.43
N GLU A 161 0.89 1.20 13.43
CA GLU A 161 1.81 0.26 14.06
C GLU A 161 2.27 -0.80 13.06
N ILE A 162 1.36 -1.39 12.28
CA ILE A 162 1.72 -2.35 11.22
C ILE A 162 2.59 -1.68 10.16
N ASN A 163 2.25 -0.47 9.72
CA ASN A 163 3.09 0.24 8.77
C ASN A 163 4.51 0.48 9.32
N THR A 164 4.62 0.86 10.59
CA THR A 164 5.91 1.07 11.24
C THR A 164 6.71 -0.24 11.30
N TRP A 165 6.07 -1.33 11.70
CA TRP A 165 6.70 -2.65 11.76
C TRP A 165 7.21 -3.09 10.38
N MET A 166 6.35 -3.02 9.37
CA MET A 166 6.70 -3.37 7.98
C MET A 166 7.83 -2.50 7.43
N GLN A 167 7.90 -1.21 7.79
CA GLN A 167 9.03 -0.37 7.39
C GLN A 167 10.35 -0.77 8.07
N GLY A 168 10.28 -1.34 9.29
CA GLY A 168 11.44 -1.88 10.01
C GLY A 168 11.90 -3.26 9.53
N HIS A 169 11.07 -3.98 8.77
CA HIS A 169 11.33 -5.36 8.33
C HIS A 169 11.25 -5.51 6.80
N PRO A 170 12.04 -4.73 6.03
CA PRO A 170 11.92 -4.67 4.59
C PRO A 170 12.13 -6.00 3.87
N ASP A 171 12.96 -6.89 4.42
CA ASP A 171 13.32 -8.19 3.84
C ASP A 171 12.21 -9.24 3.98
N ASP A 172 11.21 -8.98 4.82
CA ASP A 172 10.11 -9.91 5.06
C ASP A 172 9.07 -9.89 3.93
N TYR A 173 9.12 -8.87 3.06
CA TYR A 173 8.15 -8.66 1.97
C TYR A 173 8.78 -8.09 0.67
N ARG A 174 10.10 -8.07 0.55
CA ARG A 174 10.78 -7.61 -0.68
C ARG A 174 11.26 -8.77 -1.54
#